data_AF-A0A1H3U754-F1
#
_entry.id   AF-A0A1H3U754-F1
#
_cell.length_a   1.000
_cell.length_b   1.000
_cell.length_c   1.000
_cell.angle_alpha   90.00
_cell.angle_beta   90.00
_cell.angle_gamma   90.00
#
_symmetry.space_group_name_H-M   'P 1'
#
loop_
_entity.id
_entity.type
_entity.pdbx_description
1 polymer ?
#
loop_
_entity_poly.entity_id
_entity_poly.type
_entity_poly.pdbx_seq_one_letter_code
_entity_poly.pdbx_strand_id
1 'polypeptide(L)'
;MTRQETGWHHHDVPLFADVLDGEMTVDYGPEWQKTYAAGGSLIKAFHTLHNGVKTGCEPLRILAVFLSSETATNTVMNPLD
;
A
#
# COMPACT_ATOMS: atom_id res chain seq x y z
N MET A 1 7.59 15.44 -12.83
CA MET A 1 7.81 14.08 -12.31
C MET A 1 6.48 13.37 -12.34
N THR A 2 6.39 12.19 -12.96
CA THR A 2 5.12 11.44 -13.06
C THR A 2 4.78 10.86 -11.68
N ARG A 3 3.56 11.14 -11.22
CA ARG A 3 3.01 10.54 -9.98
C ARG A 3 2.92 9.03 -10.19
N GLN A 4 3.53 8.26 -9.31
CA GLN A 4 3.46 6.79 -9.30
C GLN A 4 2.58 6.36 -8.14
N GLU A 5 1.65 5.45 -8.42
CA GLU A 5 0.71 4.93 -7.45
C GLU A 5 0.35 3.48 -7.76
N THR A 6 -0.17 2.76 -6.77
CA THR A 6 -0.64 1.38 -6.92
C THR A 6 -1.98 1.27 -7.62
N GLY A 7 -2.78 2.35 -7.60
CA GLY A 7 -4.20 2.32 -7.88
C GLY A 7 -5.00 1.86 -6.65
N TRP A 8 -6.31 2.06 -6.70
CA TRP A 8 -7.25 1.64 -5.66
C TRP A 8 -7.37 0.11 -5.62
N HIS A 9 -7.15 -0.46 -4.44
CA HIS A 9 -7.18 -1.91 -4.22
C HIS A 9 -7.45 -2.26 -2.74
N HIS A 10 -7.70 -3.53 -2.48
CA HIS A 10 -7.66 -4.10 -1.13
C HIS A 10 -6.89 -5.44 -1.12
N HIS A 11 -6.71 -6.00 0.07
CA HIS A 11 -6.08 -7.30 0.27
C HIS A 11 -7.05 -8.26 0.99
N ASP A 12 -7.22 -9.47 0.46
CA ASP A 12 -8.01 -10.56 1.06
C ASP A 12 -7.17 -11.44 2.00
N VAL A 13 -5.93 -11.01 2.26
CA VAL A 13 -4.99 -11.65 3.18
C VAL A 13 -4.25 -10.58 3.98
N PRO A 14 -3.82 -10.86 5.23
CA PRO A 14 -2.99 -9.92 5.97
C PRO A 14 -1.70 -9.58 5.22
N LEU A 15 -1.35 -8.30 5.20
CA LEU A 15 -0.11 -7.80 4.64
C LEU A 15 0.70 -7.04 5.69
N PHE A 16 1.99 -7.34 5.74
CA PHE A 16 3.00 -6.49 6.34
C PHE A 16 3.77 -5.76 5.24
N ALA A 17 3.97 -4.46 5.39
CA ALA A 17 4.85 -3.69 4.52
C ALA A 17 5.89 -2.92 5.34
N ASP A 18 7.10 -2.85 4.80
CA ASP A 18 8.19 -2.03 5.33
C ASP A 18 8.74 -1.12 4.23
N VAL A 19 8.83 0.18 4.52
CA VAL A 19 9.39 1.15 3.59
C VAL A 19 10.91 1.11 3.73
N LEU A 20 11.59 0.55 2.74
CA LEU A 20 13.04 0.40 2.76
C LEU A 20 13.74 1.71 2.35
N ASP A 21 13.17 2.43 1.37
CA ASP A 21 13.66 3.72 0.90
C ASP A 21 12.51 4.61 0.43
N GLY A 22 12.72 5.92 0.45
CA GLY A 22 11.77 6.91 -0.04
C GLY A 22 10.60 7.15 0.92
N GLU A 23 9.49 7.61 0.36
CA GLU A 23 8.29 7.98 1.10
C GLU A 23 7.01 7.62 0.33
N MET A 24 6.05 7.05 1.04
CA MET A 24 4.72 6.70 0.54
C MET A 24 3.63 7.26 1.45
N THR A 25 2.58 7.80 0.86
CA THR A 25 1.30 8.01 1.55
C THR A 25 0.31 6.93 1.13
N VAL A 26 -0.30 6.26 2.12
CA VAL A 26 -1.44 5.38 1.89
C VAL A 26 -2.71 6.18 2.12
N ASP A 27 -3.50 6.30 1.05
CA ASP A 27 -4.79 6.97 1.03
C ASP A 27 -5.91 5.95 1.28
N TYR A 28 -6.69 6.13 2.35
CA TYR A 28 -7.84 5.30 2.70
C TYR A 28 -9.18 6.00 2.35
N GLY A 29 -9.14 6.99 1.45
CA GLY A 29 -10.30 7.75 1.04
C GLY A 29 -10.67 8.85 2.06
N PRO A 30 -11.97 9.16 2.24
CA PRO A 30 -12.41 10.29 3.06
C PRO A 30 -12.12 10.13 4.55
N GLU A 31 -11.79 8.92 5.01
CA GLU A 31 -11.59 8.63 6.41
C GLU A 31 -10.24 9.15 6.91
N TRP A 32 -9.14 8.80 6.23
CA TRP A 32 -7.79 9.21 6.63
C TRP A 32 -6.75 8.88 5.56
N GLN A 33 -5.58 9.51 5.71
CA GLN A 33 -4.35 9.17 4.99
C GLN A 33 -3.21 9.03 5.99
N LYS A 34 -2.19 8.25 5.65
CA LYS A 34 -0.97 8.16 6.47
C LYS A 34 0.29 7.97 5.63
N THR A 35 1.30 8.74 6.01
CA THR A 35 2.61 8.75 5.37
C THR A 35 3.59 7.86 6.12
N TYR A 36 4.39 7.12 5.36
CA TYR A 36 5.46 6.25 5.83
C TYR A 36 6.73 6.59 5.05
N ALA A 37 7.79 6.93 5.78
CA ALA A 37 9.14 7.11 5.23
C ALA A 37 10.00 5.87 5.50
N ALA A 38 11.21 5.85 4.94
CA ALA A 38 12.18 4.78 5.16
C ALA A 38 12.34 4.40 6.65
N GLY A 39 12.29 3.10 6.94
CA GLY A 39 12.27 2.52 8.29
C GLY A 39 10.89 2.47 8.96
N GLY A 40 9.85 3.02 8.31
CA GLY A 40 8.47 2.91 8.76
C GLY A 40 7.79 1.66 8.20
N SER A 41 7.07 0.94 9.08
CA SER A 41 6.34 -0.27 8.71
C SER A 41 4.85 -0.17 9.04
N LEU A 42 4.05 -1.01 8.38
CA LEU A 42 2.61 -1.15 8.62
C LEU A 42 2.16 -2.60 8.54
N ILE A 43 1.24 -2.97 9.42
CA ILE A 43 0.35 -4.11 9.22
C ILE A 43 -0.92 -3.53 8.62
N LYS A 44 -1.21 -3.91 7.38
CA LYS A 44 -2.26 -3.29 6.60
C LYS A 44 -3.61 -3.92 6.92
N ALA A 45 -4.64 -3.08 7.02
CA ALA A 45 -5.99 -3.48 7.36
C ALA A 45 -6.58 -4.37 6.25
N PHE A 46 -7.02 -5.56 6.67
CA PHE A 46 -7.66 -6.57 5.85
C PHE A 46 -8.96 -6.03 5.26
N HIS A 47 -9.20 -6.24 3.96
CA HIS A 47 -10.39 -5.75 3.22
C HIS A 47 -10.64 -4.22 3.24
N THR A 48 -9.66 -3.40 3.60
CA THR A 48 -9.80 -1.94 3.52
C THR A 48 -9.35 -1.44 2.16
N LEU A 49 -10.21 -0.70 1.45
CA LEU A 49 -9.88 -0.07 0.18
C LEU A 49 -8.86 1.06 0.39
N HIS A 50 -7.79 1.10 -0.39
CA HIS A 50 -6.78 2.15 -0.30
C HIS A 50 -5.97 2.30 -1.60
N ASN A 51 -5.15 3.34 -1.66
CA ASN A 51 -4.18 3.58 -2.72
C ASN A 51 -2.83 4.03 -2.16
N GLY A 52 -1.75 3.36 -2.54
CA GLY A 52 -0.39 3.75 -2.18
C GLY A 52 0.19 4.72 -3.19
N VAL A 53 0.60 5.90 -2.74
CA VAL A 53 1.10 6.99 -3.58
C VAL A 53 2.52 7.33 -3.18
N LYS A 54 3.44 7.34 -4.15
CA LYS A 54 4.79 7.89 -3.93
C LYS A 54 4.71 9.40 -3.75
N THR A 55 5.13 9.91 -2.59
CA THR A 55 5.06 11.35 -2.26
C THR A 55 6.43 12.03 -2.22
N GLY A 56 7.52 11.28 -2.03
CA GLY A 56 8.89 11.82 -2.04
C GLY A 56 9.49 12.00 -3.44
N CYS A 57 10.63 12.67 -3.54
CA CYS A 57 11.41 12.81 -4.78
C CYS A 57 12.22 11.54 -5.10
N GLU A 58 12.80 10.91 -4.07
CA GLU A 58 13.61 9.69 -4.19
C GLU A 58 12.78 8.47 -4.63
N PRO A 59 13.39 7.44 -5.25
CA PRO A 59 12.73 6.16 -5.50
C PRO A 59 12.13 5.56 -4.23
N LEU A 60 10.90 5.05 -4.33
CA LEU A 60 10.23 4.35 -3.24
C LEU A 60 10.51 2.84 -3.37
N ARG A 61 11.00 2.21 -2.31
CA ARG A 61 11.18 0.74 -2.24
C ARG A 61 10.43 0.20 -1.03
N ILE A 62 9.66 -0.87 -1.25
CA ILE A 62 8.82 -1.48 -0.21
C ILE A 62 9.06 -2.98 -0.20
N LEU A 63 9.28 -3.55 0.99
CA LEU A 63 9.14 -4.98 1.21
C LEU A 63 7.68 -5.26 1.58
N ALA A 64 6.96 -6.01 0.74
CA ALA A 64 5.59 -6.44 1.02
C ALA A 64 5.56 -7.95 1.29
N VAL A 65 5.05 -8.35 2.44
CA VAL A 65 4.91 -9.74 2.87
C VAL A 65 3.44 -10.05 3.07
N PHE A 66 2.94 -11.06 2.35
CA PHE A 66 1.56 -11.52 2.43
C PHE A 66 1.48 -12.83 3.21
N LEU A 67 0.60 -12.89 4.21
CA LEU A 67 0.31 -14.14 4.93
C LEU A 67 -0.88 -14.81 4.24
N SER A 68 -0.59 -15.62 3.22
CA SER A 68 -1.59 -16.16 2.29
C SER A 68 -1.65 -17.70 2.27
N SER A 69 -2.57 -18.23 1.47
CA SER A 69 -2.70 -19.66 1.13
C SER A 69 -2.71 -19.82 -0.39
N GLU A 70 -2.58 -21.06 -0.88
CA GLU A 70 -2.56 -21.34 -2.33
C GLU A 70 -3.83 -20.88 -3.06
N THR A 71 -4.96 -20.79 -2.36
CA THR A 71 -6.26 -20.45 -2.94
C THR A 71 -6.69 -19.01 -2.67
N ALA A 72 -5.93 -18.23 -1.89
CA ALA A 72 -6.31 -16.88 -1.51
C ALA A 72 -5.71 -15.83 -2.46
N THR A 73 -6.47 -14.77 -2.74
CA THR A 73 -6.02 -13.65 -3.57
C THR A 73 -5.31 -12.62 -2.71
N ASN A 74 -4.05 -12.29 -3.03
CA ASN A 74 -3.28 -11.34 -2.22
C ASN A 74 -3.77 -9.89 -2.34
N THR A 75 -4.12 -9.48 -3.57
CA THR A 75 -4.52 -8.11 -3.90
C THR A 75 -5.63 -8.15 -4.92
N VAL A 76 -6.72 -7.45 -4.64
CA VAL A 76 -7.85 -7.26 -5.54
C VAL A 76 -7.89 -5.80 -5.97
N MET A 77 -7.85 -5.55 -7.27
CA MET A 77 -7.95 -4.20 -7.82
C MET A 77 -9.40 -3.71 -7.79
N ASN A 78 -9.59 -2.46 -7.38
CA ASN A 78 -10.89 -1.79 -7.35
C ASN A 78 -10.76 -0.43 -8.04
N PRO A 79 -10.63 -0.40 -9.38
CA PRO A 79 -10.68 0.86 -10.08
C PRO A 79 -11.99 1.57 -9.73
N LEU A 80 -11.89 2.84 -9.34
CA LEU A 80 -13.08 3.68 -9.23
C LEU A 80 -13.54 3.99 -10.65
N ASP A 81 -14.84 3.85 -10.89
CA ASP A 81 -15.49 4.23 -12.16
C ASP A 81 -15.35 5.74 -12.45
#